data_AF-K8E4M8-F1
#
_entry.id   AF-K8E4M8-F1
#
_cell.length_a   1.000
_cell.length_b   1.000
_cell.length_c   1.000
_cell.angle_alpha   90.00
_cell.angle_beta   90.00
_cell.angle_gamma   90.00
#
_symmetry.space_group_name_H-M   'P 1'
#
loop_
_entity.id
_entity.type
_entity.pdbx_description
1 polymer ?
#
loop_
_entity_poly.entity_id
_entity_poly.type
_entity_poly.pdbx_seq_one_letter_code
_entity_poly.pdbx_strand_id
1 'polypeptide(L)'
;MIGSLVIINELWWIYLIVFLIQGAVSIHSPLLITYTVSLIPAEKRKKYNALSSLVHSGGFLLGPAIAGLLLMVGTPKLAIVVNSTALFLSAYFIFLLPNCETVPTEKEPNTGITFSETWFEVKSFSLKYGNETLIYSSFLLLMSFAAGLDSIEASFAKGMLALTDGEYGLLVSIAGLGILCGSGIVTIFSEKLSVAHLLQSGSFFFVLGYFIYAISTHFISAAVGFFLLSFALAFANTGFYTFRQNYLPISKMGLLISFYDLVEALLSIFIVGVVSLLAIYVHLRKVSLIVVFCMWLVLLFFYKKVKNEKVAKKLVRKR
;
A
#
# COMPACT_ATOMS: atom_id res chain seq x y z
N MET A 1 -21.75 1.88 11.96
CA MET A 1 -21.81 1.89 10.49
C MET A 1 -21.68 0.50 9.89
N ILE A 2 -20.63 -0.27 10.21
CA ILE A 2 -20.50 -1.63 9.65
C ILE A 2 -21.54 -2.59 10.25
N GLY A 3 -21.80 -2.52 11.56
CA GLY A 3 -22.80 -3.37 12.22
C GLY A 3 -24.25 -3.16 11.73
N SER A 4 -24.59 -2.01 11.14
CA SER A 4 -25.93 -1.79 10.57
C SER A 4 -26.17 -2.60 9.29
N LEU A 5 -25.11 -3.09 8.62
CA LEU A 5 -25.23 -3.98 7.46
C LEU A 5 -25.89 -5.33 7.80
N VAL A 6 -25.99 -5.70 9.08
CA VAL A 6 -26.68 -6.92 9.52
C VAL A 6 -28.19 -6.88 9.25
N ILE A 7 -28.76 -5.67 9.23
CA ILE A 7 -30.22 -5.43 9.16
C ILE A 7 -30.64 -4.96 7.77
N ILE A 8 -29.70 -4.42 6.98
CA ILE A 8 -29.97 -3.82 5.68
C ILE A 8 -29.91 -4.90 4.59
N ASN A 9 -31.04 -5.07 3.88
CA ASN A 9 -31.14 -6.00 2.75
C ASN A 9 -31.20 -5.28 1.39
N GLU A 10 -31.38 -3.97 1.39
CA GLU A 10 -31.53 -3.15 0.18
C GLU A 10 -30.17 -2.65 -0.33
N LEU A 11 -29.90 -2.89 -1.61
CA LEU A 11 -28.60 -2.65 -2.24
C LEU A 11 -28.14 -1.19 -2.15
N TRP A 12 -29.06 -0.24 -2.30
CA TRP A 12 -28.77 1.20 -2.24
C TRP A 12 -28.17 1.64 -0.89
N TRP A 13 -28.68 1.07 0.20
CA TRP A 13 -28.19 1.38 1.55
C TRP A 13 -26.83 0.76 1.82
N ILE A 14 -26.53 -0.40 1.23
CA ILE A 14 -25.20 -1.00 1.28
C ILE A 14 -24.19 -0.07 0.59
N TYR A 15 -24.51 0.44 -0.61
CA TYR A 15 -23.64 1.38 -1.30
C TYR A 15 -23.41 2.68 -0.52
N LEU A 16 -24.47 3.26 0.06
CA LEU A 16 -24.33 4.46 0.88
C LEU A 16 -23.42 4.21 2.10
N ILE A 17 -23.59 3.07 2.79
CA ILE A 17 -22.74 2.73 3.93
C ILE A 17 -21.29 2.53 3.51
N VAL A 18 -21.05 1.79 2.42
CA VAL A 18 -19.69 1.60 1.88
C VAL A 18 -19.08 2.95 1.53
N PHE A 19 -19.83 3.84 0.86
CA PHE A 19 -19.37 5.19 0.56
C PHE A 19 -18.96 5.97 1.81
N LEU A 20 -19.78 5.95 2.85
CA LEU A 20 -19.47 6.65 4.10
C LEU A 20 -18.29 6.00 4.85
N ILE A 21 -18.15 4.68 4.82
CA ILE A 21 -16.99 3.96 5.38
C ILE A 21 -15.73 4.42 4.65
N GLN A 22 -15.74 4.45 3.32
CA GLN A 22 -14.60 4.90 2.53
C GLN A 22 -14.27 6.37 2.81
N GLY A 23 -15.28 7.24 2.96
CA GLY A 23 -15.08 8.62 3.39
C GLY A 23 -14.38 8.73 4.75
N ALA A 24 -14.78 7.91 5.73
CA ALA A 24 -14.13 7.86 7.04
C ALA A 24 -12.68 7.34 6.95
N VAL A 25 -12.41 6.31 6.12
CA VAL A 25 -11.06 5.77 5.89
C VAL A 25 -10.15 6.81 5.25
N SER A 26 -10.64 7.57 4.27
CA SER A 26 -9.88 8.66 3.62
C SER A 26 -9.47 9.77 4.59
N ILE A 27 -10.28 10.04 5.62
CA ILE A 27 -9.95 10.99 6.69
C ILE A 27 -8.95 10.36 7.67
N HIS A 28 -9.16 9.10 8.05
CA HIS A 28 -8.35 8.41 9.05
C HIS A 28 -6.88 8.21 8.62
N SER A 29 -6.63 7.87 7.35
CA SER A 29 -5.29 7.57 6.83
C SER A 29 -4.26 8.70 7.05
N PRO A 30 -4.47 9.95 6.58
CA PRO A 30 -3.51 11.04 6.79
C PRO A 30 -3.39 11.45 8.27
N LEU A 31 -4.47 11.36 9.05
CA LEU A 31 -4.46 11.64 10.48
C LEU A 31 -3.59 10.63 11.23
N LEU A 32 -3.72 9.34 10.93
CA LEU A 32 -2.95 8.28 11.58
C LEU A 32 -1.45 8.44 11.34
N ILE A 33 -1.04 8.79 10.10
CA ILE A 33 0.38 9.01 9.78
C ILE A 33 0.91 10.24 10.53
N THR A 34 0.14 11.34 10.58
CA THR A 34 0.53 12.58 11.29
C THR A 34 0.64 12.35 12.80
N TYR A 35 -0.31 11.61 13.37
CA TYR A 35 -0.29 11.19 14.77
C TYR A 35 0.93 10.32 15.08
N THR A 36 1.19 9.32 14.23
CA THR A 36 2.36 8.43 14.34
C THR A 36 3.66 9.21 14.37
N VAL A 37 3.83 10.17 13.46
CA VAL A 37 5.05 11.00 13.35
C VAL A 37 5.25 11.89 14.58
N SER A 38 4.15 12.33 15.21
CA SER A 38 4.15 13.17 16.40
C SER A 38 4.49 12.39 17.68
N LEU A 39 4.05 11.13 17.77
CA LEU A 39 4.29 10.28 18.94
C LEU A 39 5.61 9.49 18.86
N ILE A 40 6.01 9.06 17.66
CA ILE A 40 7.13 8.13 17.46
C ILE A 40 8.39 8.88 16.99
N PRO A 41 9.47 8.87 17.80
CA PRO A 41 10.76 9.43 17.42
C PRO A 41 11.31 8.86 16.12
N ALA A 42 12.02 9.67 15.35
CA ALA A 42 12.50 9.32 14.00
C ALA A 42 13.31 8.02 13.96
N GLU A 43 14.06 7.74 15.02
CA GLU A 43 14.93 6.58 15.18
C GLU A 43 14.12 5.27 15.28
N LYS A 44 12.92 5.35 15.88
CA LYS A 44 12.02 4.19 16.09
C LYS A 44 11.02 3.99 14.97
N ARG A 45 10.83 4.96 14.06
CA ARG A 45 9.84 4.91 12.96
C ARG A 45 10.03 3.70 12.06
N LYS A 46 11.27 3.29 11.75
CA LYS A 46 11.54 2.09 10.95
C LYS A 46 10.96 0.83 11.59
N LYS A 47 11.21 0.64 12.89
CA LYS A 47 10.73 -0.53 13.65
C LYS A 47 9.22 -0.51 13.80
N TYR A 48 8.64 0.66 14.06
CA TYR A 48 7.18 0.83 14.06
C TYR A 48 6.56 0.49 12.70
N ASN A 49 7.07 1.06 11.60
CA ASN A 49 6.54 0.81 10.25
C ASN A 49 6.69 -0.66 9.84
N ALA A 50 7.76 -1.33 10.27
CA ALA A 50 7.94 -2.77 10.05
C ALA A 50 6.91 -3.60 10.83
N LEU A 51 6.67 -3.29 12.11
CA LEU A 51 5.65 -3.95 12.92
C LEU A 51 4.23 -3.65 12.40
N SER A 52 3.97 -2.41 12.03
CA SER A 52 2.70 -2.00 11.42
C SER A 52 2.48 -2.71 10.08
N SER A 53 3.52 -2.85 9.26
CA SER A 53 3.47 -3.66 8.04
C SER A 53 3.16 -5.11 8.38
N LEU A 54 3.82 -5.72 9.38
CA LEU A 54 3.54 -7.08 9.82
C LEU A 54 2.08 -7.28 10.25
N VAL A 55 1.54 -6.36 11.05
CA VAL A 55 0.14 -6.41 11.50
C VAL A 55 -0.81 -6.27 10.31
N HIS A 56 -0.55 -5.33 9.41
CA HIS A 56 -1.39 -5.11 8.22
C HIS A 56 -1.35 -6.29 7.26
N SER A 57 -0.15 -6.80 6.95
CA SER A 57 0.08 -7.97 6.11
C SER A 57 -0.47 -9.26 6.73
N GLY A 58 -0.36 -9.40 8.05
CA GLY A 58 -1.01 -10.49 8.78
C GLY A 58 -2.53 -10.39 8.73
N GLY A 59 -3.09 -9.19 8.86
CA GLY A 59 -4.51 -8.94 8.66
C GLY A 59 -4.97 -9.24 7.22
N PHE A 60 -4.17 -8.91 6.21
CA PHE A 60 -4.45 -9.22 4.82
C PHE A 60 -4.45 -10.73 4.53
N LEU A 61 -3.51 -11.49 5.12
CA LEU A 61 -3.50 -12.96 4.96
C LEU A 61 -4.61 -13.62 5.79
N LEU A 62 -4.72 -13.28 7.07
CA LEU A 62 -5.63 -13.95 8.00
C LEU A 62 -7.08 -13.50 7.80
N GLY A 63 -7.32 -12.28 7.31
CA GLY A 63 -8.65 -11.71 7.13
C GLY A 63 -9.56 -12.56 6.25
N PRO A 64 -9.19 -12.85 4.99
CA PRO A 64 -9.95 -13.74 4.11
C PRO A 64 -10.09 -15.17 4.67
N ALA A 65 -9.07 -15.71 5.33
CA ALA A 65 -9.12 -17.04 5.93
C ALA A 65 -10.15 -17.11 7.09
N ILE A 66 -10.10 -16.14 8.00
CA ILE A 66 -11.06 -16.01 9.11
C ILE A 66 -12.47 -15.75 8.55
N ALA A 67 -12.61 -14.86 7.56
CA ALA A 67 -13.88 -14.58 6.92
C ALA A 67 -14.48 -15.84 6.25
N GLY A 68 -13.67 -16.59 5.50
CA GLY A 68 -14.09 -17.85 4.88
C GLY A 68 -14.55 -18.88 5.91
N LEU A 69 -13.79 -19.07 7.00
CA LEU A 69 -14.19 -19.94 8.10
C LEU A 69 -15.51 -19.49 8.74
N LEU A 70 -15.65 -18.20 9.08
CA LEU A 70 -16.88 -17.65 9.67
C LEU A 70 -18.10 -17.81 8.75
N LEU A 71 -17.91 -17.76 7.43
CA LEU A 71 -18.97 -18.01 6.44
C LEU A 71 -19.30 -19.49 6.28
N MET A 72 -18.30 -20.38 6.42
CA MET A 72 -18.52 -21.84 6.34
C MET A 72 -19.25 -22.39 7.56
N VAL A 73 -18.88 -21.95 8.78
CA VAL A 73 -19.49 -22.44 10.02
C VAL A 73 -20.67 -21.59 10.51
N GLY A 74 -20.84 -20.39 9.95
CA GLY A 74 -21.79 -19.40 10.43
C GLY A 74 -22.62 -18.77 9.31
N THR A 75 -23.01 -17.52 9.52
CA THR A 75 -23.77 -16.74 8.53
C THR A 75 -23.02 -15.47 8.16
N PRO A 76 -23.28 -14.86 6.99
CA PRO A 76 -22.74 -13.54 6.65
C PRO A 76 -22.99 -12.49 7.73
N LYS A 77 -24.15 -12.56 8.41
CA LYS A 77 -24.49 -11.68 9.54
C LYS A 77 -23.50 -11.86 10.70
N LEU A 78 -23.16 -13.10 11.05
CA LEU A 78 -22.19 -13.39 12.10
C LEU A 78 -20.81 -12.85 11.76
N ALA A 79 -20.37 -12.98 10.51
CA ALA A 79 -19.10 -12.39 10.05
C ALA A 79 -19.08 -10.85 10.19
N ILE A 80 -20.18 -10.17 9.83
CA ILE A 80 -20.32 -8.71 9.99
C ILE A 80 -20.29 -8.30 11.46
N VAL A 81 -20.93 -9.06 12.35
CA VAL A 81 -20.92 -8.80 13.80
C VAL A 81 -19.51 -8.92 14.36
N VAL A 82 -18.80 -10.02 14.06
CA VAL A 82 -17.41 -10.22 14.51
C VAL A 82 -16.51 -9.08 14.06
N ASN A 83 -16.60 -8.68 12.78
CA ASN A 83 -15.83 -7.56 12.24
C ASN A 83 -16.17 -6.24 12.95
N SER A 84 -17.45 -5.98 13.20
CA SER A 84 -17.89 -4.78 13.90
C SER A 84 -17.34 -4.72 15.32
N THR A 85 -17.37 -5.83 16.06
CA THR A 85 -16.80 -5.93 17.41
C THR A 85 -15.30 -5.68 17.41
N ALA A 86 -14.56 -6.24 16.44
CA ALA A 86 -13.12 -6.01 16.31
C ALA A 86 -12.79 -4.54 16.07
N LEU A 87 -13.58 -3.85 15.24
CA LEU A 87 -13.41 -2.42 14.98
C LEU A 87 -13.77 -1.55 16.20
N PHE A 88 -14.81 -1.92 16.95
CA PHE A 88 -15.11 -1.26 18.23
C PHE A 88 -13.97 -1.40 19.23
N LEU A 89 -13.38 -2.60 19.32
CA LEU A 89 -12.22 -2.84 20.17
C LEU A 89 -11.00 -2.02 19.73
N SER A 90 -10.77 -1.90 18.41
CA SER A 90 -9.72 -1.04 17.86
C SER A 90 -9.94 0.43 18.22
N ALA A 91 -11.17 0.93 18.07
CA ALA A 91 -11.53 2.30 18.45
C ALA A 91 -11.34 2.56 19.95
N TYR A 92 -11.68 1.58 20.79
CA TYR A 92 -11.43 1.64 22.23
C TYR A 92 -9.93 1.76 22.55
N PHE A 93 -9.08 0.96 21.92
CA PHE A 93 -7.62 1.09 22.11
C PHE A 93 -7.07 2.42 21.62
N ILE A 94 -7.60 2.97 20.52
CA ILE A 94 -7.22 4.30 20.04
C ILE A 94 -7.62 5.37 21.06
N PHE A 95 -8.78 5.25 21.70
CA PHE A 95 -9.23 6.18 22.74
C PHE A 95 -8.32 6.21 23.99
N LEU A 96 -7.59 5.12 24.26
CA LEU A 96 -6.62 5.05 25.35
C LEU A 96 -5.26 5.70 25.00
N LEU A 97 -5.03 6.05 23.73
CA LEU A 97 -3.78 6.67 23.31
C LEU A 97 -3.69 8.13 23.77
N PRO A 98 -2.48 8.64 24.08
CA PRO A 98 -2.31 10.00 24.57
C PRO A 98 -2.63 11.04 23.49
N ASN A 99 -3.19 12.18 23.91
CA ASN A 99 -3.33 13.34 23.04
C ASN A 99 -1.96 13.95 22.76
N CYS A 100 -1.57 13.98 21.48
CA CYS A 100 -0.35 14.65 21.03
C CYS A 100 -0.65 16.13 20.74
N GLU A 101 -0.54 17.01 21.74
CA GLU A 101 -0.74 18.47 21.59
C GLU A 101 0.45 19.19 20.89
N THR A 102 1.39 18.46 20.29
CA THR A 102 2.76 18.96 20.03
C THR A 102 3.02 19.52 18.64
N VAL A 103 2.06 19.51 17.71
CA VAL A 103 2.18 20.37 16.52
C VAL A 103 1.59 21.72 16.92
N PRO A 104 2.37 22.80 17.01
CA PRO A 104 1.79 24.12 17.10
C PRO A 104 0.93 24.28 15.84
N THR A 105 -0.39 24.15 16.02
CA THR A 105 -1.33 24.79 15.13
C THR A 105 -0.99 26.27 15.24
N GLU A 106 -0.10 26.76 14.37
CA GLU A 106 -0.30 28.09 13.84
C GLU A 106 -1.80 28.13 13.52
N LYS A 107 -2.51 29.06 14.15
CA LYS A 107 -3.92 29.29 13.91
C LYS A 107 -4.05 29.64 12.43
N GLU A 108 -4.05 28.65 11.55
CA GLU A 108 -4.45 28.86 10.18
C GLU A 108 -5.92 29.29 10.26
N PRO A 109 -6.25 30.45 9.66
CA PRO A 109 -7.62 30.91 9.66
C PRO A 109 -8.49 29.80 9.07
N ASN A 110 -9.67 29.66 9.67
CA ASN A 110 -10.68 28.64 9.38
C ASN A 110 -11.34 28.89 8.00
N THR A 111 -10.53 29.11 6.97
CA THR A 111 -10.91 29.26 5.57
C THR A 111 -10.55 27.96 4.89
N GLY A 112 -11.55 27.20 4.45
CA GLY A 112 -11.32 25.97 3.69
C GLY A 112 -10.33 26.25 2.58
N ILE A 113 -9.18 25.56 2.62
CA ILE A 113 -8.13 25.69 1.62
C ILE A 113 -8.76 25.36 0.26
N THR A 114 -8.70 26.30 -0.67
CA THR A 114 -9.20 26.05 -2.03
C THR A 114 -8.27 25.08 -2.75
N PHE A 115 -8.81 24.34 -3.73
CA PHE A 115 -8.01 23.43 -4.55
C PHE A 115 -6.83 24.14 -5.23
N SER A 116 -7.01 25.41 -5.63
CA SER A 116 -5.95 26.26 -6.19
C SER A 116 -4.79 26.51 -5.22
N GLU A 117 -5.09 26.76 -3.94
CA GLU A 117 -4.08 26.97 -2.90
C GLU A 117 -3.34 25.67 -2.61
N THR A 118 -4.09 24.56 -2.48
CA THR A 118 -3.53 23.21 -2.32
C THR A 118 -2.57 22.86 -3.47
N TRP A 119 -2.98 23.13 -4.71
CA TRP A 119 -2.15 22.89 -5.89
C TRP A 119 -0.88 23.73 -5.88
N PHE A 120 -0.98 25.03 -5.55
CA PHE A 120 0.17 25.91 -5.48
C PHE A 120 1.17 25.46 -4.41
N GLU A 121 0.66 25.04 -3.25
CA GLU A 121 1.47 24.54 -2.16
C GLU A 121 2.20 23.24 -2.53
N VAL A 122 1.49 22.26 -3.09
CA VAL A 122 2.09 21.01 -3.59
C VAL A 122 3.12 21.30 -4.68
N LYS A 123 2.82 22.21 -5.61
CA LYS A 123 3.75 22.62 -6.66
C LYS A 123 5.00 23.27 -6.08
N SER A 124 4.85 24.17 -5.11
CA SER A 124 5.98 24.83 -4.44
C SER A 124 6.87 23.83 -3.72
N PHE A 125 6.27 22.85 -3.03
CA PHE A 125 6.98 21.75 -2.39
C PHE A 125 7.71 20.90 -3.44
N SER A 126 7.01 20.51 -4.51
CA SER A 126 7.54 19.67 -5.58
C SER A 126 8.74 20.31 -6.28
N LEU A 127 8.71 21.62 -6.49
CA LEU A 127 9.82 22.38 -7.08
C LEU A 127 11.01 22.49 -6.11
N LYS A 128 10.75 22.73 -4.82
CA LYS A 128 11.78 22.88 -3.78
C LYS A 128 12.46 21.56 -3.43
N TYR A 129 11.72 20.47 -3.38
CA TYR A 129 12.16 19.12 -3.02
C TYR A 129 12.00 18.16 -4.20
N GLY A 130 12.53 18.55 -5.36
CA GLY A 130 12.33 17.85 -6.62
C GLY A 130 12.81 16.40 -6.61
N ASN A 131 13.94 16.09 -5.99
CA ASN A 131 14.44 14.70 -5.95
C ASN A 131 13.56 13.82 -5.05
N GLU A 132 13.18 14.31 -3.88
CA GLU A 132 12.30 13.59 -2.95
C GLU A 132 10.92 13.35 -3.55
N THR A 133 10.38 14.35 -4.23
CA THR A 133 9.10 14.26 -4.95
C THR A 133 9.17 13.24 -6.09
N LEU A 134 10.26 13.21 -6.85
CA LEU A 134 10.45 12.22 -7.92
C LEU A 134 10.59 10.79 -7.38
N ILE A 135 11.24 10.59 -6.22
CA ILE A 135 11.27 9.29 -5.55
C ILE A 135 9.86 8.88 -5.14
N TYR A 136 9.10 9.80 -4.52
CA TYR A 136 7.72 9.55 -4.09
C TYR A 136 6.83 9.16 -5.27
N SER A 137 6.77 10.01 -6.31
CA SER A 137 5.89 9.81 -7.46
C SER A 137 6.26 8.59 -8.29
N SER A 138 7.55 8.25 -8.41
CA SER A 138 7.98 7.04 -9.10
C SER A 138 7.56 5.77 -8.34
N PHE A 139 7.58 5.80 -7.00
CA PHE A 139 7.08 4.69 -6.20
C PHE A 139 5.56 4.53 -6.36
N LEU A 140 4.79 5.63 -6.31
CA LEU A 140 3.35 5.58 -6.56
C LEU A 140 3.04 5.02 -7.96
N LEU A 141 3.75 5.48 -8.98
CA LEU A 141 3.60 4.97 -10.35
C LEU A 141 3.89 3.46 -10.44
N LEU A 142 4.89 2.97 -9.69
CA LEU A 142 5.18 1.54 -9.59
C LEU A 142 4.00 0.76 -8.99
N MET A 143 3.37 1.30 -7.94
CA MET A 143 2.19 0.71 -7.32
C MET A 143 0.96 0.75 -8.22
N SER A 144 0.78 1.82 -9.01
CA SER A 144 -0.31 1.89 -9.99
C SER A 144 -0.17 0.84 -11.10
N PHE A 145 1.06 0.53 -11.55
CA PHE A 145 1.30 -0.60 -12.45
C PHE A 145 1.04 -1.96 -11.80
N ALA A 146 1.41 -2.13 -10.53
CA ALA A 146 1.09 -3.33 -9.76
C ALA A 146 -0.43 -3.54 -9.67
N ALA A 147 -1.21 -2.50 -9.36
CA ALA A 147 -2.68 -2.56 -9.37
C ALA A 147 -3.24 -2.97 -10.75
N GLY A 148 -2.63 -2.50 -11.85
CA GLY A 148 -2.94 -2.96 -13.20
C GLY A 148 -2.71 -4.46 -13.38
N LEU A 149 -1.58 -5.00 -12.91
CA LEU A 149 -1.30 -6.44 -12.98
C LEU A 149 -2.23 -7.25 -12.09
N ASP A 150 -2.52 -6.78 -10.87
CA ASP A 150 -3.44 -7.44 -9.94
C ASP A 150 -4.86 -7.54 -10.51
N SER A 151 -5.29 -6.52 -11.28
CA SER A 151 -6.62 -6.54 -11.92
C SER A 151 -6.84 -7.69 -12.91
N ILE A 152 -5.78 -8.22 -13.51
CA ILE A 152 -5.82 -9.34 -14.46
C ILE A 152 -5.21 -10.62 -13.90
N GLU A 153 -4.81 -10.62 -12.62
CA GLU A 153 -4.05 -11.69 -11.99
C GLU A 153 -4.82 -13.01 -11.93
N ALA A 154 -6.06 -12.99 -11.44
CA ALA A 154 -6.92 -14.17 -11.38
C ALA A 154 -7.20 -14.73 -12.79
N SER A 155 -7.42 -13.83 -13.77
CA SER A 155 -7.61 -14.20 -15.18
C SER A 155 -6.35 -14.82 -15.77
N PHE A 156 -5.17 -14.32 -15.42
CA PHE A 156 -3.89 -14.92 -15.82
C PHE A 156 -3.71 -16.30 -15.17
N ALA A 157 -3.91 -16.43 -13.86
CA ALA A 157 -3.73 -17.68 -13.14
C ALA A 157 -4.66 -18.79 -13.69
N LYS A 158 -5.94 -18.48 -13.89
CA LYS A 158 -6.91 -19.47 -14.38
C LYS A 158 -6.85 -19.66 -15.89
N GLY A 159 -6.65 -18.59 -16.65
CA GLY A 159 -6.65 -18.63 -18.11
C GLY A 159 -5.34 -19.11 -18.72
N MET A 160 -4.19 -18.66 -18.18
CA MET A 160 -2.87 -18.96 -18.76
C MET A 160 -2.17 -20.16 -18.12
N LEU A 161 -2.36 -20.37 -16.82
CA LEU A 161 -1.75 -21.49 -16.08
C LEU A 161 -2.72 -22.66 -15.89
N ALA A 162 -3.99 -22.49 -16.28
CA ALA A 162 -5.05 -23.48 -16.09
C ALA A 162 -5.20 -23.97 -14.64
N LEU A 163 -4.93 -23.09 -13.66
CA LEU A 163 -5.06 -23.43 -12.24
C LEU A 163 -6.54 -23.63 -11.87
N THR A 164 -6.78 -24.66 -11.06
CA THR A 164 -8.07 -24.85 -10.38
C THR A 164 -8.32 -23.76 -9.34
N ASP A 165 -9.56 -23.62 -8.86
CA ASP A 165 -9.89 -22.70 -7.77
C ASP A 165 -9.06 -22.96 -6.50
N GLY A 166 -8.80 -24.24 -6.20
CA GLY A 166 -7.96 -24.66 -5.08
C GLY A 166 -6.50 -24.25 -5.25
N GLU A 167 -5.90 -24.50 -6.43
CA GLU A 167 -4.52 -24.10 -6.72
C GLU A 167 -4.36 -22.57 -6.74
N TYR A 168 -5.35 -21.85 -7.27
CA TYR A 168 -5.38 -20.39 -7.18
C TYR A 168 -5.41 -19.90 -5.73
N GLY A 169 -6.27 -20.49 -4.89
CA GLY A 169 -6.31 -20.19 -3.45
C GLY A 169 -4.98 -20.48 -2.74
N LEU A 170 -4.31 -21.58 -3.11
CA LEU A 170 -2.96 -21.90 -2.61
C LEU A 170 -1.93 -20.85 -3.07
N LEU A 171 -2.00 -20.39 -4.31
CA LEU A 171 -1.11 -19.36 -4.85
C LEU A 171 -1.25 -18.05 -4.07
N VAL A 172 -2.48 -17.60 -3.82
CA VAL A 172 -2.77 -16.41 -2.99
C VAL A 172 -2.28 -16.60 -1.54
N SER A 173 -2.42 -17.81 -0.99
CA SER A 173 -1.90 -18.14 0.34
C SER A 173 -0.37 -18.05 0.41
N ILE A 174 0.32 -18.49 -0.64
CA ILE A 174 1.79 -18.38 -0.77
C ILE A 174 2.22 -16.91 -0.84
N ALA A 175 1.48 -16.05 -1.54
CA ALA A 175 1.72 -14.61 -1.52
C ALA A 175 1.58 -14.03 -0.09
N GLY A 176 0.51 -14.41 0.62
CA GLY A 176 0.31 -14.00 2.01
C GLY A 176 1.41 -14.49 2.95
N LEU A 177 1.93 -15.72 2.77
CA LEU A 177 3.13 -16.19 3.47
C LEU A 177 4.38 -15.36 3.12
N GLY A 178 4.55 -14.99 1.84
CA GLY A 178 5.63 -14.13 1.38
C GLY A 178 5.67 -12.81 2.14
N ILE A 179 4.54 -12.08 2.17
CA ILE A 179 4.48 -10.78 2.84
C ILE A 179 4.61 -10.89 4.36
N LEU A 180 4.12 -11.97 4.99
CA LEU A 180 4.35 -12.25 6.41
C LEU A 180 5.84 -12.46 6.72
N CYS A 181 6.50 -13.36 5.99
CA CYS A 181 7.93 -13.63 6.14
C CYS A 181 8.76 -12.37 5.89
N GLY A 182 8.44 -11.62 4.83
CA GLY A 182 9.11 -10.38 4.48
C GLY A 182 8.99 -9.34 5.59
N SER A 183 7.77 -9.12 6.11
CA SER A 183 7.53 -8.17 7.19
C SER A 183 8.20 -8.58 8.50
N GLY A 184 8.24 -9.89 8.80
CA GLY A 184 8.95 -10.43 9.96
C GLY A 184 10.46 -10.17 9.89
N ILE A 185 11.08 -10.47 8.75
CA ILE A 185 12.50 -10.19 8.52
C ILE A 185 12.78 -8.70 8.58
N VAL A 186 11.98 -7.86 7.92
CA VAL A 186 12.15 -6.40 7.98
C VAL A 186 12.03 -5.92 9.42
N THR A 187 11.11 -6.45 10.22
CA THR A 187 10.97 -6.07 11.64
C THR A 187 12.24 -6.37 12.43
N ILE A 188 12.80 -7.57 12.29
CA ILE A 188 14.03 -8.00 12.98
C ILE A 188 15.25 -7.17 12.53
N PHE A 189 15.37 -6.87 11.24
CA PHE A 189 16.54 -6.22 10.66
C PHE A 189 16.35 -4.71 10.38
N SER A 190 15.21 -4.14 10.77
CA SER A 190 14.81 -2.75 10.45
C SER A 190 15.85 -1.72 10.91
N GLU A 191 16.53 -1.96 12.03
CA GLU A 191 17.56 -1.06 12.57
C GLU A 191 18.85 -1.07 11.73
N LYS A 192 19.22 -2.24 11.17
CA LYS A 192 20.45 -2.43 10.37
C LYS A 192 20.30 -1.97 8.92
N LEU A 193 19.09 -2.04 8.38
CA LEU A 193 18.81 -1.66 6.99
C LEU A 193 18.61 -0.14 6.87
N SER A 194 19.23 0.47 5.85
CA SER A 194 18.94 1.88 5.53
C SER A 194 17.68 1.98 4.69
N VAL A 195 17.00 3.13 4.77
CA VAL A 195 15.78 3.41 3.99
C VAL A 195 16.05 3.30 2.48
N ALA A 196 17.23 3.73 2.02
CA ALA A 196 17.65 3.54 0.62
C ALA A 196 17.68 2.06 0.21
N HIS A 197 18.28 1.20 1.05
CA HIS A 197 18.32 -0.24 0.77
C HIS A 197 16.92 -0.84 0.73
N LEU A 198 16.06 -0.52 1.71
CA LEU A 198 14.68 -1.02 1.75
C LEU A 198 13.91 -0.65 0.48
N LEU A 199 14.02 0.59 0.01
CA LEU A 199 13.41 1.05 -1.23
C LEU A 199 14.02 0.39 -2.46
N GLN A 200 15.34 0.34 -2.56
CA GLN A 200 16.03 -0.16 -3.75
C GLN A 200 15.90 -1.66 -3.91
N SER A 201 16.25 -2.45 -2.88
CA SER A 201 16.17 -3.90 -2.95
C SER A 201 14.73 -4.39 -2.95
N GLY A 202 13.86 -3.78 -2.11
CA GLY A 202 12.44 -4.11 -2.06
C GLY A 202 11.78 -3.93 -3.41
N SER A 203 11.88 -2.74 -4.01
CA SER A 203 11.26 -2.48 -5.32
C SER A 203 11.89 -3.31 -6.45
N PHE A 204 13.18 -3.62 -6.38
CA PHE A 204 13.82 -4.49 -7.38
C PHE A 204 13.28 -5.92 -7.36
N PHE A 205 13.27 -6.56 -6.19
CA PHE A 205 12.76 -7.93 -6.06
C PHE A 205 11.24 -8.01 -6.27
N PHE A 206 10.52 -6.92 -5.99
CA PHE A 206 9.09 -6.80 -6.29
C PHE A 206 8.81 -6.90 -7.79
N VAL A 207 9.50 -6.08 -8.60
CA VAL A 207 9.36 -6.11 -10.07
C VAL A 207 9.88 -7.43 -10.65
N LEU A 208 10.97 -7.98 -10.09
CA LEU A 208 11.48 -9.29 -10.49
C LEU A 208 10.48 -10.41 -10.20
N GLY A 209 9.77 -10.37 -9.08
CA GLY A 209 8.72 -11.35 -8.76
C GLY A 209 7.56 -11.30 -9.76
N TYR A 210 7.09 -10.10 -10.13
CA TYR A 210 6.11 -9.96 -11.21
C TYR A 210 6.63 -10.44 -12.57
N PHE A 211 7.91 -10.22 -12.88
CA PHE A 211 8.52 -10.75 -14.10
C PHE A 211 8.50 -12.28 -14.13
N ILE A 212 8.93 -12.93 -13.04
CA ILE A 212 8.89 -14.39 -12.88
C ILE A 212 7.46 -14.91 -13.02
N TYR A 213 6.48 -14.24 -12.40
CA TYR A 213 5.08 -14.60 -12.51
C TYR A 213 4.57 -14.46 -13.96
N ALA A 214 4.89 -13.37 -14.66
CA ALA A 214 4.45 -13.13 -16.03
C ALA A 214 4.99 -14.18 -17.02
N ILE A 215 6.22 -14.67 -16.84
CA ILE A 215 6.80 -15.72 -17.70
C ILE A 215 6.43 -17.14 -17.27
N SER A 216 5.76 -17.31 -16.13
CA SER A 216 5.45 -18.63 -15.58
C SER A 216 4.53 -19.45 -16.51
N THR A 217 4.74 -20.77 -16.51
CA THR A 217 3.97 -21.74 -17.30
C THR A 217 3.31 -22.82 -16.45
N HIS A 218 3.73 -22.98 -15.20
CA HIS A 218 3.24 -23.99 -14.27
C HIS A 218 3.14 -23.41 -12.86
N PHE A 219 2.41 -24.09 -11.98
CA PHE A 219 2.16 -23.65 -10.62
C PHE A 219 3.42 -23.26 -9.83
N ILE A 220 4.48 -24.08 -9.87
CA ILE A 220 5.69 -23.84 -9.07
C ILE A 220 6.39 -22.54 -9.46
N SER A 221 6.53 -22.25 -10.75
CA SER A 221 7.18 -21.00 -11.20
C SER A 221 6.32 -19.78 -10.88
N ALA A 222 5.00 -19.91 -10.99
CA ALA A 222 4.07 -18.88 -10.55
C ALA A 222 4.19 -18.62 -9.03
N ALA A 223 4.22 -19.68 -8.22
CA ALA A 223 4.34 -19.61 -6.77
C ALA A 223 5.65 -18.96 -6.31
N VAL A 224 6.77 -19.26 -6.96
CA VAL A 224 8.06 -18.58 -6.69
C VAL A 224 7.96 -17.09 -6.99
N GLY A 225 7.36 -16.69 -8.12
CA GLY A 225 7.14 -15.29 -8.48
C GLY A 225 6.24 -14.57 -7.46
N PHE A 226 5.11 -15.19 -7.10
CA PHE A 226 4.12 -14.67 -6.16
C PHE A 226 4.65 -14.52 -4.73
N PHE A 227 5.43 -15.51 -4.27
CA PHE A 227 6.13 -15.42 -3.00
C PHE A 227 7.14 -14.27 -3.01
N LEU A 228 7.99 -14.20 -4.05
CA LEU A 228 9.05 -13.20 -4.14
C LEU A 228 8.51 -11.78 -4.22
N LEU A 229 7.49 -11.53 -5.05
CA LEU A 229 6.89 -10.19 -5.14
C LEU A 229 6.28 -9.79 -3.79
N SER A 230 5.53 -10.69 -3.14
CA SER A 230 4.84 -10.36 -1.89
C SER A 230 5.82 -10.18 -0.72
N PHE A 231 6.87 -11.00 -0.68
CA PHE A 231 7.97 -10.87 0.26
C PHE A 231 8.69 -9.52 0.11
N ALA A 232 9.04 -9.16 -1.13
CA ALA A 232 9.76 -7.93 -1.43
C ALA A 232 8.91 -6.67 -1.20
N LEU A 233 7.58 -6.77 -1.38
CA LEU A 233 6.64 -5.69 -1.12
C LEU A 233 6.72 -5.19 0.33
N ALA A 234 6.94 -6.09 1.31
CA ALA A 234 7.12 -5.71 2.71
C ALA A 234 8.33 -4.76 2.92
N PHE A 235 9.45 -5.03 2.22
CA PHE A 235 10.64 -4.18 2.25
C PHE A 235 10.37 -2.83 1.59
N ALA A 236 9.76 -2.87 0.39
CA ALA A 236 9.43 -1.70 -0.40
C ALA A 236 8.50 -0.74 0.36
N ASN A 237 7.40 -1.25 0.92
CA ASN A 237 6.43 -0.47 1.70
C ASN A 237 7.04 0.10 2.98
N THR A 238 7.79 -0.70 3.74
CA THR A 238 8.45 -0.21 4.97
C THR A 238 9.44 0.92 4.65
N GLY A 239 10.22 0.77 3.58
CA GLY A 239 11.11 1.81 3.08
C GLY A 239 10.35 3.08 2.67
N PHE A 240 9.25 2.94 1.94
CA PHE A 240 8.44 4.04 1.45
C PHE A 240 7.74 4.81 2.57
N TYR A 241 7.08 4.13 3.52
CA TYR A 241 6.45 4.80 4.66
C TYR A 241 7.47 5.55 5.50
N THR A 242 8.63 4.95 5.75
CA THR A 242 9.70 5.62 6.50
C THR A 242 10.25 6.84 5.73
N PHE A 243 10.42 6.72 4.42
CA PHE A 243 10.83 7.84 3.56
C PHE A 243 9.82 9.00 3.64
N ARG A 244 8.51 8.72 3.51
CA ARG A 244 7.47 9.74 3.60
C ARG A 244 7.51 10.48 4.93
N GLN A 245 7.57 9.75 6.04
CA GLN A 245 7.57 10.31 7.39
C GLN A 245 8.84 11.13 7.73
N ASN A 246 9.96 10.84 7.08
CA ASN A 246 11.24 11.50 7.38
C ASN A 246 11.51 12.75 6.55
N TYR A 247 10.87 12.87 5.39
CA TYR A 247 11.18 13.91 4.39
C TYR A 247 10.04 14.89 4.13
N LEU A 248 8.79 14.52 4.44
CA LEU A 248 7.68 15.45 4.36
C LEU A 248 7.65 16.35 5.60
N PRO A 249 7.45 17.67 5.44
CA PRO A 249 7.30 18.59 6.57
C PRO A 249 6.04 18.25 7.35
N ILE A 250 6.17 18.11 8.67
CA ILE A 250 5.10 17.63 9.56
C ILE A 250 3.82 18.46 9.41
N SER A 251 3.94 19.79 9.33
CA SER A 251 2.79 20.71 9.23
C SER A 251 1.97 20.54 7.95
N LYS A 252 2.59 20.09 6.84
CA LYS A 252 1.93 19.96 5.53
C LYS A 252 1.83 18.50 5.08
N MET A 253 2.19 17.55 5.94
CA MET A 253 2.32 16.14 5.57
C MET A 253 0.98 15.56 5.14
N GLY A 254 -0.11 15.86 5.87
CA GLY A 254 -1.46 15.41 5.50
C GLY A 254 -1.88 15.93 4.12
N LEU A 255 -1.73 17.23 3.87
CA LEU A 255 -2.07 17.87 2.60
C LEU A 255 -1.29 17.27 1.41
N LEU A 256 0.04 17.14 1.56
CA LEU A 256 0.89 16.59 0.51
C LEU A 256 0.54 15.12 0.24
N ILE A 257 0.39 14.32 1.29
CA ILE A 257 0.04 12.89 1.17
C ILE A 257 -1.31 12.73 0.47
N SER A 258 -2.36 13.40 0.95
CA SER A 258 -3.70 13.28 0.38
C SER A 258 -3.74 13.70 -1.08
N PHE A 259 -2.97 14.73 -1.46
CA PHE A 259 -2.87 15.13 -2.86
C PHE A 259 -2.16 14.09 -3.73
N TYR A 260 -1.01 13.57 -3.30
CA TYR A 260 -0.30 12.54 -4.07
C TYR A 260 -1.09 11.23 -4.16
N ASP A 261 -1.78 10.84 -3.08
CA ASP A 261 -2.61 9.64 -3.04
C ASP A 261 -3.85 9.81 -3.93
N LEU A 262 -4.42 11.02 -4.06
CA LEU A 262 -5.46 11.31 -5.06
C LEU A 262 -4.95 11.13 -6.50
N VAL A 263 -3.75 11.65 -6.79
CA VAL A 263 -3.13 11.49 -8.12
C VAL A 263 -2.83 10.01 -8.40
N GLU A 264 -2.34 9.27 -7.41
CA GLU A 264 -2.10 7.82 -7.51
C GLU A 264 -3.38 7.05 -7.77
N ALA A 265 -4.47 7.37 -7.07
CA ALA A 265 -5.76 6.71 -7.26
C ALA A 265 -6.30 6.92 -8.69
N LEU A 266 -6.27 8.16 -9.19
CA LEU A 266 -6.69 8.47 -10.57
C LEU A 266 -5.83 7.73 -11.61
N LEU A 267 -4.51 7.69 -11.38
CA LEU A 267 -3.56 7.02 -12.24
C LEU A 267 -3.74 5.49 -12.21
N SER A 268 -3.98 4.93 -11.03
CA SER A 268 -4.28 3.52 -10.81
C SER A 268 -5.56 3.11 -11.54
N ILE A 269 -6.66 3.87 -11.41
CA ILE A 269 -7.90 3.63 -12.16
C ILE A 269 -7.64 3.65 -13.68
N PHE A 270 -6.90 4.64 -14.16
CA PHE A 270 -6.55 4.73 -15.58
C PHE A 270 -5.73 3.52 -16.06
N ILE A 271 -4.66 3.16 -15.34
CA ILE A 271 -3.80 2.02 -15.70
C ILE A 271 -4.56 0.70 -15.63
N VAL A 272 -5.34 0.46 -14.58
CA VAL A 272 -6.21 -0.71 -14.43
C VAL A 272 -7.17 -0.82 -15.60
N GLY A 273 -7.83 0.28 -15.98
CA GLY A 273 -8.73 0.33 -17.14
C GLY A 273 -8.01 -0.02 -18.45
N VAL A 274 -6.84 0.57 -18.70
CA VAL A 274 -6.04 0.29 -19.90
C VAL A 274 -5.55 -1.16 -19.94
N VAL A 275 -5.01 -1.67 -18.83
CA VAL A 275 -4.50 -3.05 -18.73
C VAL A 275 -5.63 -4.06 -18.92
N SER A 276 -6.77 -3.83 -18.27
CA SER A 276 -7.97 -4.67 -18.39
C SER A 276 -8.51 -4.67 -19.81
N LEU A 277 -8.57 -3.50 -20.46
CA LEU A 277 -9.02 -3.39 -21.86
C LEU A 277 -8.06 -4.10 -22.82
N LEU A 278 -6.75 -3.91 -22.64
CA LEU A 278 -5.73 -4.58 -23.44
C LEU A 278 -5.80 -6.10 -23.28
N ALA A 279 -6.12 -6.60 -22.08
CA ALA A 279 -6.26 -8.02 -21.81
C ALA A 279 -7.42 -8.71 -22.58
N ILE A 280 -8.40 -7.94 -23.07
CA ILE A 280 -9.49 -8.47 -23.90
C ILE A 280 -9.00 -8.78 -25.33
N TYR A 281 -8.14 -7.91 -25.88
CA TYR A 281 -7.71 -7.98 -27.28
C TYR A 281 -6.33 -8.61 -27.47
N VAL A 282 -5.48 -8.54 -26.45
CA VAL A 282 -4.11 -9.01 -26.47
C VAL A 282 -3.96 -10.13 -25.47
N HIS A 283 -3.26 -11.19 -25.89
CA HIS A 283 -2.95 -12.34 -25.05
C HIS A 283 -2.38 -11.91 -23.68
N LEU A 284 -3.00 -12.35 -22.58
CA LEU A 284 -2.72 -11.93 -21.19
C LEU A 284 -1.22 -11.87 -20.87
N ARG A 285 -0.47 -12.92 -21.22
CA ARG A 285 0.99 -12.96 -21.01
C ARG A 285 1.76 -11.80 -21.64
N LYS A 286 1.38 -11.37 -22.85
CA LYS A 286 2.02 -10.22 -23.50
C LYS A 286 1.68 -8.93 -22.77
N VAL A 287 0.43 -8.75 -22.35
CA VAL A 287 0.01 -7.58 -21.57
C VAL A 287 0.79 -7.49 -20.26
N SER A 288 0.86 -8.59 -19.50
CA SER A 288 1.64 -8.65 -18.25
C SER A 288 3.11 -8.30 -18.46
N LEU A 289 3.74 -8.83 -19.51
CA LEU A 289 5.14 -8.53 -19.83
C LEU A 289 5.38 -7.07 -20.23
N ILE A 290 4.46 -6.46 -20.97
CA ILE A 290 4.53 -5.03 -21.33
C ILE A 290 4.47 -4.16 -20.05
N VAL A 291 3.53 -4.47 -19.16
CA VAL A 291 3.39 -3.72 -17.90
C VAL A 291 4.63 -3.89 -17.02
N VAL A 292 5.14 -5.12 -16.87
CA VAL A 292 6.38 -5.38 -16.14
C VAL A 292 7.58 -4.67 -16.77
N PHE A 293 7.65 -4.58 -18.09
CA PHE A 293 8.69 -3.81 -18.77
C PHE A 293 8.58 -2.30 -18.43
N CYS A 294 7.38 -1.74 -18.41
CA CYS A 294 7.16 -0.36 -17.93
C CYS A 294 7.60 -0.19 -16.47
N MET A 295 7.29 -1.16 -15.60
CA MET A 295 7.76 -1.15 -14.20
C MET A 295 9.30 -1.14 -14.12
N TRP A 296 9.99 -1.90 -14.96
CA TRP A 296 11.46 -1.87 -15.03
C TRP A 296 12.00 -0.50 -15.45
N LEU A 297 11.37 0.17 -16.41
CA LEU A 297 11.77 1.53 -16.82
C LEU A 297 11.62 2.54 -15.67
N VAL A 298 10.50 2.47 -14.95
CA VAL A 298 10.25 3.29 -13.76
C VAL A 298 11.28 2.97 -12.68
N LEU A 299 11.57 1.68 -12.45
CA LEU A 299 12.54 1.24 -11.46
C LEU A 299 13.96 1.75 -11.77
N LEU A 300 14.38 1.74 -13.04
CA LEU A 300 15.69 2.28 -13.45
C LEU A 300 15.81 3.78 -13.15
N PHE A 301 14.74 4.54 -13.42
CA PHE A 301 14.67 5.96 -13.07
C PHE A 301 14.69 6.17 -11.55
N PHE A 302 13.88 5.43 -10.82
CA PHE A 302 13.80 5.44 -9.37
C PHE A 302 15.16 5.15 -8.72
N TYR A 303 15.85 4.11 -9.18
CA TYR A 303 17.15 3.70 -8.63
C TYR A 303 18.22 4.78 -8.79
N LYS A 304 18.26 5.44 -9.97
CA LYS A 304 19.16 6.58 -10.22
C LYS A 304 18.90 7.73 -9.25
N LYS A 305 17.63 8.01 -8.93
CA LYS A 305 17.26 9.09 -8.01
C LYS A 305 17.59 8.77 -6.56
N VAL A 306 17.34 7.54 -6.10
CA VAL A 306 17.68 7.13 -4.73
C VAL A 306 19.20 7.09 -4.51
N LYS A 307 20.00 6.68 -5.51
CA LYS A 307 21.46 6.60 -5.42
C LYS A 307 22.15 7.97 -5.38
N ASN A 308 21.51 9.03 -5.87
CA ASN A 308 22.15 10.34 -6.00
C ASN A 308 22.53 10.90 -4.61
N GLU A 309 23.84 11.08 -4.37
CA GLU A 309 24.49 11.13 -3.05
C GLU A 309 23.91 12.11 -2.02
N LYS A 310 23.19 13.17 -2.45
CA LYS A 310 22.58 14.14 -1.53
C LYS A 310 21.39 13.55 -0.75
N VAL A 311 20.66 12.61 -1.33
CA VAL A 311 19.56 11.89 -0.66
C VAL A 311 20.14 10.80 0.24
N ALA A 312 21.10 10.00 -0.25
CA ALA A 312 21.78 8.96 0.53
C ALA A 312 22.51 9.53 1.77
N LYS A 313 23.21 10.68 1.65
CA LYS A 313 23.87 11.34 2.80
C LYS A 313 22.85 11.90 3.82
N LYS A 314 21.68 12.38 3.39
CA LYS A 314 20.57 12.73 4.31
C LYS A 314 19.94 11.49 4.97
N LEU A 315 19.85 10.37 4.24
CA LEU A 315 19.29 9.09 4.74
C LEU A 315 20.20 8.43 5.78
N VAL A 316 21.50 8.74 5.78
CA VAL A 316 22.50 8.20 6.71
C VAL A 316 22.78 9.13 7.90
N ARG A 317 22.60 10.47 7.76
CA ARG A 317 22.95 11.47 8.80
C ARG A 317 21.97 11.66 9.96
N LYS A 318 20.84 10.96 10.00
CA LYS A 318 19.92 10.92 11.17
C LYS A 318 20.03 9.59 11.93
N ARG A 319 21.25 9.09 12.08
CA ARG A 319 21.58 8.07 13.09
C ARG A 319 21.98 8.77 14.38
#